data_AF-A0A6A3JXD3-F1
#
_entry.id   AF-A0A6A3JXD3-F1
#
_cell.length_a   1.000
_cell.length_b   1.000
_cell.length_c   1.000
_cell.angle_alpha   90.00
_cell.angle_beta   90.00
_cell.angle_gamma   90.00
#
_symmetry.space_group_name_H-M   'P 1'
#
loop_
_entity.id
_entity.type
_entity.pdbx_description
1 polymer ?
#
loop_
_entity_poly.entity_id
_entity_poly.type
_entity_poly.pdbx_seq_one_letter_code
_entity_poly.pdbx_strand_id
1 'polypeptide(L)'
;MDRRASSTCESFLSNDGSDDLVVRYKWSGEAIGLELMRPPPSSAAHTVVHWGAAPLGVTLGVEETSRQIIVTRSGRADVRAGDVLLQARGEPITEQNFAPRMALLKQQRELRGASIPFVFVPPPPAVRVKKCEGALKEAGVDASFELRYVDGRVVRYLEMKELQVLIRNARKPCTMAFVQSKERQFYGVLQRQEQQRRSQQQVSQAAAASAGLALAAAIVVNIT
;
A
#
# COMPACT_ATOMS: atom_id res chain seq x y z
N MET A 1 15.06 -22.28 26.24
CA MET A 1 14.58 -22.71 24.91
C MET A 1 14.26 -21.45 24.12
N ASP A 2 15.13 -21.15 23.15
CA ASP A 2 15.15 -19.93 22.33
C ASP A 2 13.84 -19.65 21.59
N ARG A 3 13.10 -18.62 22.03
CA ARG A 3 12.01 -18.03 21.25
C ARG A 3 12.56 -16.89 20.41
N ARG A 4 13.31 -17.20 19.35
CA ARG A 4 13.53 -16.22 18.28
C ARG A 4 12.18 -15.99 17.61
N ALA A 5 11.63 -14.78 17.73
CA ALA A 5 10.53 -14.33 16.89
C ALA A 5 11.02 -14.44 15.44
N SER A 6 10.55 -15.46 14.73
CA SER A 6 10.85 -15.64 13.31
C SER A 6 10.12 -14.55 12.56
N SER A 7 10.86 -13.52 12.13
CA SER A 7 10.39 -12.54 11.15
C SER A 7 10.93 -12.99 9.79
N THR A 8 10.04 -13.16 8.82
CA THR A 8 10.42 -13.43 7.44
C THR A 8 10.26 -12.12 6.68
N CYS A 9 11.39 -11.54 6.29
CA CYS A 9 11.42 -10.44 5.33
C CYS A 9 11.33 -11.07 3.94
N GLU A 10 10.18 -10.95 3.28
CA GLU A 10 9.95 -11.52 1.96
C GLU A 10 9.53 -10.37 1.03
N SER A 11 10.32 -10.13 -0.02
CA SER A 11 9.93 -9.25 -1.12
C SER A 11 8.84 -9.95 -1.92
N PHE A 12 7.62 -9.41 -1.94
CA PHE A 12 6.53 -9.95 -2.77
C PHE A 12 6.23 -8.97 -3.90
N LEU A 13 6.07 -9.52 -5.10
CA LEU A 13 5.47 -8.79 -6.22
C LEU A 13 3.99 -8.55 -5.89
N SER A 14 3.62 -7.29 -5.70
CA SER A 14 2.21 -6.90 -5.56
C SER A 14 1.44 -7.19 -6.85
N ASN A 15 0.11 -7.31 -6.75
CA ASN A 15 -0.79 -7.59 -7.89
C ASN A 15 -0.72 -6.55 -9.04
N ASP A 16 -0.02 -5.43 -8.83
CA ASP A 16 0.25 -4.37 -9.79
C ASP A 16 1.69 -4.39 -10.34
N GLY A 17 2.46 -5.44 -10.02
CA GLY A 17 3.83 -5.62 -10.51
C GLY A 17 4.89 -4.75 -9.80
N SER A 18 4.57 -4.08 -8.69
CA SER A 18 5.61 -3.42 -7.88
C SER A 18 6.28 -4.41 -6.93
N ASP A 19 7.62 -4.36 -6.87
CA ASP A 19 8.43 -5.02 -5.83
C ASP A 19 8.18 -4.28 -4.50
N ASP A 20 7.10 -4.68 -3.82
CA ASP A 20 6.78 -4.10 -2.54
C ASP A 20 7.59 -4.82 -1.45
N LEU A 21 8.43 -4.08 -0.72
CA LEU A 21 9.10 -4.62 0.46
C LEU A 21 8.04 -4.87 1.55
N VAL A 22 7.79 -6.14 1.86
CA VAL A 22 6.82 -6.58 2.87
C VAL A 22 7.51 -7.25 4.05
N VAL A 23 7.25 -6.76 5.25
CA VAL A 23 7.65 -7.41 6.49
C VAL A 23 6.43 -8.07 7.13
N ARG A 24 6.47 -9.40 7.21
CA ARG A 24 5.47 -10.20 7.95
C ARG A 24 6.03 -10.51 9.34
N TYR A 25 5.52 -9.80 10.33
CA TYR A 25 5.96 -9.92 11.71
C TYR A 25 4.99 -10.77 12.51
N LYS A 26 5.47 -11.89 13.06
CA LYS A 26 4.70 -12.73 13.98
C LYS A 26 4.77 -12.14 15.38
N TRP A 27 3.70 -11.45 15.78
CA TRP A 27 3.60 -10.77 17.06
C TRP A 27 2.96 -11.68 18.12
N SER A 28 3.68 -11.94 19.22
CA SER A 28 3.21 -12.80 20.31
C SER A 28 2.56 -12.02 21.46
N GLY A 29 2.41 -10.70 21.30
CA GLY A 29 1.83 -9.80 22.31
C GLY A 29 2.87 -9.08 23.17
N GLU A 30 4.15 -9.27 22.89
CA GLU A 30 5.25 -8.54 23.52
C GLU A 30 5.21 -7.03 23.19
N ALA A 31 5.83 -6.21 24.04
CA ALA A 31 5.89 -4.76 23.80
C ALA A 31 6.80 -4.45 22.60
N ILE A 32 6.23 -3.84 21.56
CA ILE A 32 6.91 -3.49 20.30
C ILE A 32 6.97 -1.97 20.05
N GLY A 33 6.54 -1.16 21.02
CA GLY A 33 6.54 0.31 20.94
C GLY A 33 5.82 0.88 19.71
N LEU A 34 4.86 0.14 19.15
CA LEU A 34 4.22 0.47 17.88
C LEU A 34 3.26 1.66 18.03
N GLU A 35 3.64 2.79 17.45
CA GLU A 35 2.76 3.93 17.24
C GLU A 35 2.36 4.02 15.78
N LEU A 36 1.05 4.12 15.53
CA LEU A 36 0.47 4.24 14.20
C LEU A 36 -0.16 5.61 14.03
N MET A 37 -0.09 6.17 12.83
CA MET A 37 -0.76 7.41 12.48
C MET A 37 -1.41 7.30 11.11
N ARG A 38 -2.51 8.02 10.93
CA ARG A 38 -3.12 8.25 9.62
C ARG A 38 -3.00 9.73 9.29
N PRO A 39 -2.38 10.09 8.15
CA PRO A 39 -2.42 11.46 7.66
C PRO A 39 -3.88 11.93 7.51
N PRO A 40 -4.19 13.21 7.74
CA PRO A 40 -5.52 13.72 7.44
C PRO A 40 -5.81 13.48 5.95
N PRO A 41 -7.06 13.15 5.58
CA PRO A 41 -7.41 13.04 4.17
C PRO A 41 -7.16 14.40 3.51
N SER A 42 -6.40 14.42 2.41
CA SER A 42 -6.41 15.57 1.50
C SER A 42 -7.86 15.79 1.11
N SER A 43 -8.40 17.02 1.23
CA SER A 43 -9.81 17.38 0.97
C SER A 43 -10.41 16.52 -0.13
N ALA A 44 -11.06 15.42 0.27
CA ALA A 44 -11.30 14.31 -0.65
C ALA A 44 -12.49 14.73 -1.50
N ALA A 45 -12.22 15.04 -2.78
CA ALA A 45 -13.29 15.36 -3.70
C ALA A 45 -14.22 14.16 -3.80
N HIS A 46 -15.51 14.39 -3.54
CA HIS A 46 -16.54 13.40 -3.81
C HIS A 46 -16.65 13.23 -5.33
N THR A 47 -16.52 12.00 -5.82
CA THR A 47 -16.79 11.70 -7.23
C THR A 47 -18.25 11.29 -7.34
N VAL A 48 -19.05 12.06 -8.08
CA VAL A 48 -20.44 11.72 -8.38
C VAL A 48 -20.52 11.08 -9.76
N VAL A 49 -20.86 9.80 -9.79
CA VAL A 49 -21.07 9.04 -11.04
C VAL A 49 -22.54 8.80 -11.28
N HIS A 50 -22.98 9.06 -12.51
CA HIS A 50 -24.36 8.93 -12.92
C HIS A 50 -24.60 7.61 -13.65
N TRP A 51 -25.44 6.74 -13.09
CA TRP A 51 -25.85 5.49 -13.72
C TRP A 51 -27.02 5.73 -14.68
N GLY A 52 -26.70 5.87 -15.96
CA GLY A 52 -27.66 5.99 -17.06
C GLY A 52 -27.99 4.64 -17.70
N ALA A 53 -28.13 4.63 -19.03
CA ALA A 53 -28.49 3.43 -19.80
C ALA A 53 -27.36 2.38 -19.86
N ALA A 54 -26.09 2.83 -19.89
CA ALA A 54 -24.94 1.94 -19.88
C ALA A 54 -24.69 1.34 -18.47
N PRO A 55 -24.00 0.19 -18.38
CA PRO A 55 -23.52 -0.32 -17.09
C PRO A 55 -22.71 0.75 -16.35
N LEU A 56 -22.83 0.78 -15.01
CA LEU A 56 -22.13 1.77 -14.19
C LEU A 56 -20.60 1.75 -14.40
N GLY A 57 -20.04 0.59 -14.77
CA GLY A 57 -18.61 0.43 -15.07
C GLY A 57 -17.74 0.16 -13.83
N VAL A 58 -18.36 -0.10 -12.68
CA VAL A 58 -17.67 -0.50 -11.45
C VAL A 58 -18.28 -1.77 -10.86
N THR A 59 -17.44 -2.56 -10.19
CA THR A 59 -17.85 -3.70 -9.36
C THR A 59 -17.69 -3.30 -7.90
N LEU A 60 -18.72 -3.52 -7.10
CA LEU A 60 -18.76 -3.18 -5.69
C LEU A 60 -18.69 -4.46 -4.86
N GLY A 61 -18.02 -4.39 -3.70
CA GLY A 61 -17.95 -5.46 -2.73
C GLY A 61 -17.93 -4.92 -1.31
N VAL A 62 -18.30 -5.75 -0.34
CA VAL A 62 -18.18 -5.42 1.09
C VAL A 62 -16.75 -5.77 1.51
N GLU A 63 -16.02 -4.82 2.08
CA GLU A 63 -14.74 -5.11 2.71
C GLU A 63 -14.97 -5.80 4.06
N GLU A 64 -14.40 -6.98 4.24
CA GLU A 64 -14.75 -7.90 5.33
C GLU A 64 -14.47 -7.33 6.73
N THR A 65 -13.47 -6.46 6.88
CA THR A 65 -13.00 -5.96 8.17
C THR A 65 -13.81 -4.76 8.66
N SER A 66 -13.93 -3.74 7.81
CA SER A 66 -14.60 -2.46 8.07
C SER A 66 -16.08 -2.45 7.69
N ARG A 67 -16.53 -3.45 6.92
CA ARG A 67 -17.90 -3.54 6.37
C ARG A 67 -18.28 -2.39 5.46
N GLN A 68 -17.30 -1.64 4.96
CA GLN A 68 -17.51 -0.59 3.97
C GLN A 68 -17.78 -1.20 2.60
N ILE A 69 -18.61 -0.52 1.81
CA ILE A 69 -18.81 -0.88 0.40
C ILE A 69 -17.72 -0.20 -0.43
N ILE A 70 -16.86 -1.01 -1.04
CA ILE A 70 -15.73 -0.53 -1.83
C ILE A 70 -15.84 -0.97 -3.28
N VAL A 71 -15.19 -0.23 -4.16
CA VAL A 71 -14.99 -0.60 -5.56
C VAL A 71 -13.89 -1.66 -5.62
N THR A 72 -14.23 -2.88 -6.03
CA THR A 72 -13.26 -3.98 -6.17
C THR A 72 -12.61 -3.99 -7.55
N ARG A 73 -13.34 -3.53 -8.57
CA ARG A 73 -12.85 -3.38 -9.95
C ARG A 73 -13.51 -2.16 -10.58
N SER A 74 -12.75 -1.40 -11.38
CA SER A 74 -13.26 -0.27 -12.12
C SER A 74 -12.78 -0.33 -13.57
N GLY A 75 -13.70 -0.09 -14.51
CA GLY A 75 -13.39 0.20 -15.91
C GLY A 75 -13.45 1.70 -16.23
N ARG A 76 -13.60 2.55 -15.21
CA ARG A 76 -13.72 4.00 -15.37
C ARG A 76 -12.42 4.71 -14.99
N ALA A 77 -12.23 5.93 -15.50
CA ALA A 77 -11.08 6.77 -15.16
C ALA A 77 -11.30 7.65 -13.91
N ASP A 78 -12.57 7.97 -13.60
CA ASP A 78 -13.00 8.85 -12.51
C ASP A 78 -13.18 8.13 -11.16
N VAL A 79 -13.36 6.81 -11.18
CA VAL A 79 -13.50 5.96 -10.00
C VAL A 79 -12.45 4.85 -10.06
N ARG A 80 -11.75 4.64 -8.95
CA ARG A 80 -10.65 3.67 -8.85
C ARG A 80 -11.03 2.49 -7.95
N ALA A 81 -10.32 1.38 -8.12
CA ALA A 81 -10.39 0.29 -7.17
C ALA A 81 -9.95 0.78 -5.78
N GLY A 82 -10.72 0.44 -4.77
CA GLY A 82 -10.57 0.86 -3.39
C GLY A 82 -11.41 2.07 -2.99
N ASP A 83 -12.00 2.82 -3.93
CA ASP A 83 -12.91 3.91 -3.62
C ASP A 83 -14.13 3.40 -2.85
N VAL A 84 -14.62 4.19 -1.89
CA VAL A 84 -15.73 3.84 -1.01
C VAL A 84 -17.02 4.42 -1.57
N LEU A 85 -18.06 3.60 -1.69
CA LEU A 85 -19.41 4.06 -2.02
C LEU A 85 -20.07 4.58 -0.75
N LEU A 86 -20.39 5.88 -0.71
CA LEU A 86 -21.09 6.50 0.41
C LEU A 86 -22.59 6.52 0.22
N GLN A 87 -23.04 6.91 -0.97
CA GLN A 87 -24.45 7.17 -1.23
C GLN A 87 -24.86 6.74 -2.63
N ALA A 88 -26.11 6.36 -2.78
CA ALA A 88 -26.77 6.21 -4.06
C ALA A 88 -28.15 6.86 -4.01
N ARG A 89 -28.42 7.76 -4.97
CA ARG A 89 -29.63 8.59 -5.02
C ARG A 89 -29.84 9.43 -3.75
N GLY A 90 -28.76 9.96 -3.19
CA GLY A 90 -28.78 10.77 -1.96
C GLY A 90 -29.01 9.98 -0.67
N GLU A 91 -29.17 8.65 -0.74
CA GLU A 91 -29.31 7.81 0.45
C GLU A 91 -28.00 7.07 0.77
N PRO A 92 -27.64 6.95 2.07
CA PRO A 92 -26.44 6.27 2.49
C PRO A 92 -26.48 4.77 2.18
N ILE A 93 -25.36 4.23 1.71
CA ILE A 93 -25.18 2.82 1.44
C ILE A 93 -24.29 2.20 2.51
N THR A 94 -24.78 1.17 3.16
CA THR A 94 -24.10 0.40 4.21
C THR A 94 -24.17 -1.09 3.88
N GLU A 95 -23.35 -1.93 4.51
CA GLU A 95 -23.43 -3.39 4.34
C GLU A 95 -24.88 -3.92 4.51
N GLN A 96 -25.58 -3.43 5.53
CA GLN A 96 -26.92 -3.91 5.88
C GLN A 96 -27.97 -3.60 4.81
N ASN A 97 -27.83 -2.47 4.10
CA ASN A 97 -28.80 -2.04 3.10
C ASN A 97 -28.34 -2.26 1.66
N PHE A 98 -27.08 -2.65 1.44
CA PHE A 98 -26.46 -2.68 0.13
C PHE A 98 -27.23 -3.55 -0.87
N ALA A 99 -27.49 -4.82 -0.55
CA ALA A 99 -28.19 -5.74 -1.43
C ALA A 99 -29.63 -5.29 -1.77
N PRO A 100 -30.53 -5.03 -0.79
CA PRO A 100 -31.90 -4.61 -1.10
C PRO A 100 -31.92 -3.27 -1.83
N ARG A 101 -31.02 -2.34 -1.49
CA ARG A 101 -30.97 -1.03 -2.14
C ARG A 101 -30.50 -1.12 -3.59
N MET A 102 -29.47 -1.92 -3.87
CA MET A 102 -29.02 -2.12 -5.25
C MET A 102 -30.08 -2.79 -6.13
N ALA A 103 -30.88 -3.71 -5.58
CA ALA A 103 -32.01 -4.31 -6.29
C ALA A 103 -33.08 -3.26 -6.64
N LEU A 104 -33.46 -2.41 -5.68
CA LEU A 104 -34.41 -1.32 -5.89
C LEU A 104 -33.92 -0.33 -6.96
N LEU A 105 -32.64 0.07 -6.90
CA LEU A 105 -32.05 0.99 -7.86
C LEU A 105 -32.02 0.41 -9.28
N LYS A 106 -31.74 -0.88 -9.44
CA LYS A 106 -31.82 -1.58 -10.73
C LYS A 106 -33.24 -1.50 -11.31
N GLN A 107 -34.24 -1.85 -10.52
CA GLN A 107 -35.64 -1.81 -10.94
C GLN A 107 -36.07 -0.38 -11.30
N GLN A 108 -35.67 0.62 -10.52
CA GLN A 108 -35.99 2.02 -10.80
C GLN A 108 -35.35 2.54 -12.09
N ARG A 109 -34.10 2.13 -12.37
CA ARG A 109 -33.40 2.46 -13.62
C ARG A 109 -34.17 1.92 -14.82
N GLU A 110 -34.61 0.66 -14.73
CA GLU A 110 -35.35 -0.02 -15.80
C GLU A 110 -36.73 0.58 -16.04
N LEU A 111 -37.43 1.01 -14.97
CA LEU A 111 -38.79 1.54 -15.07
C LEU A 111 -38.86 3.03 -15.43
N ARG A 112 -37.95 3.85 -14.90
CA ARG A 112 -38.03 5.32 -15.04
C ARG A 112 -37.04 5.90 -16.05
N GLY A 113 -36.05 5.12 -16.50
CA GLY A 113 -34.97 5.60 -17.37
C GLY A 113 -34.13 6.74 -16.79
N ALA A 114 -34.35 7.10 -15.52
CA ALA A 114 -33.70 8.23 -14.87
C ALA A 114 -32.28 7.87 -14.43
N SER A 115 -31.36 8.82 -14.64
CA SER A 115 -29.98 8.68 -14.19
C SER A 115 -29.89 8.66 -12.66
N ILE A 116 -29.23 7.65 -12.11
CA ILE A 116 -29.08 7.46 -10.66
C ILE A 116 -27.69 7.93 -10.23
N PRO A 117 -27.55 8.96 -9.35
CA PRO A 117 -26.25 9.40 -8.88
C PRO A 117 -25.69 8.46 -7.80
N PHE A 118 -24.42 8.11 -7.91
CA PHE A 118 -23.62 7.38 -6.93
C PHE A 118 -22.48 8.28 -6.47
N VAL A 119 -22.27 8.39 -5.16
CA VAL A 119 -21.25 9.24 -4.55
C VAL A 119 -20.13 8.37 -4.00
N PHE A 120 -18.96 8.52 -4.59
CA PHE A 120 -17.74 7.83 -4.20
C PHE A 120 -16.78 8.79 -3.50
N VAL A 121 -15.96 8.24 -2.61
CA VAL A 121 -14.79 8.93 -2.07
C VAL A 121 -13.55 8.06 -2.24
N PRO A 122 -12.37 8.68 -2.42
CA PRO A 122 -11.10 7.96 -2.39
C PRO A 122 -10.96 7.10 -1.12
N PRO A 123 -10.24 5.97 -1.18
CA PRO A 123 -9.92 5.19 -0.01
C PRO A 123 -9.19 6.05 1.04
N PRO A 124 -9.38 5.78 2.35
CA PRO A 124 -8.63 6.47 3.38
C PRO A 124 -7.12 6.40 3.16
N PRO A 125 -6.35 7.42 3.62
CA PRO A 125 -4.90 7.37 3.63
C PRO A 125 -4.40 6.11 4.35
N ALA A 126 -3.27 5.57 3.90
CA ALA A 126 -2.66 4.40 4.51
C ALA A 126 -2.28 4.67 5.99
N VAL A 127 -2.31 3.61 6.79
CA VAL A 127 -1.92 3.67 8.21
C VAL A 127 -0.41 3.55 8.29
N ARG A 128 0.27 4.64 8.61
CA ARG A 128 1.73 4.70 8.65
C ARG A 128 2.27 4.36 10.03
N VAL A 129 3.43 3.72 10.06
CA VAL A 129 4.22 3.59 11.28
C VAL A 129 4.77 4.98 11.62
N LYS A 130 4.47 5.46 12.83
CA LYS A 130 5.08 6.67 13.38
C LYS A 130 6.35 6.33 14.14
N LYS A 131 6.29 5.27 14.94
CA LYS A 131 7.39 4.78 15.77
C LYS A 131 7.22 3.28 16.01
N CYS A 132 8.33 2.57 16.17
CA CYS A 132 8.37 1.22 16.71
C CYS A 132 9.70 0.96 17.43
N GLU A 133 9.72 -0.07 18.27
CA GLU A 133 10.87 -0.44 19.11
C GLU A 133 11.02 -1.97 19.19
N GLY A 134 12.13 -2.42 19.79
CA GLY A 134 12.40 -3.84 20.03
C GLY A 134 12.46 -4.68 18.75
N ALA A 135 11.94 -5.91 18.84
CA ALA A 135 12.02 -6.92 17.78
C ALA A 135 11.37 -6.48 16.45
N LEU A 136 10.36 -5.60 16.49
CA LEU A 136 9.75 -5.06 15.27
C LEU A 136 10.72 -4.13 14.52
N LYS A 137 11.46 -3.29 15.25
CA LYS A 137 12.49 -2.42 14.68
C LYS A 137 13.69 -3.23 14.18
N GLU A 138 14.09 -4.27 14.90
CA GLU A 138 15.13 -5.21 14.48
C GLU A 138 14.75 -5.98 13.20
N ALA A 139 13.46 -6.22 12.99
CA ALA A 139 12.94 -6.78 11.74
C ALA A 139 12.95 -5.78 10.57
N GLY A 140 13.45 -4.55 10.76
CA GLY A 140 13.61 -3.54 9.72
C GLY A 140 12.39 -2.65 9.47
N VAL A 141 11.36 -2.71 10.33
CA VAL A 141 10.21 -1.82 10.22
C VAL A 141 10.56 -0.46 10.80
N ASP A 142 10.20 0.61 10.08
CA ASP A 142 10.39 2.00 10.49
C ASP A 142 9.27 2.90 9.94
N ALA A 143 9.42 4.23 10.02
CA ALA A 143 8.42 5.19 9.56
C ALA A 143 8.22 5.26 8.03
N SER A 144 9.01 4.52 7.26
CA SER A 144 8.79 4.30 5.82
C SER A 144 7.75 3.20 5.54
N PHE A 145 7.31 2.47 6.57
CA PHE A 145 6.32 1.42 6.43
C PHE A 145 4.90 1.87 6.80
N GLU A 146 3.94 1.20 6.19
CA GLU A 146 2.52 1.25 6.51
C GLU A 146 2.04 -0.13 6.96
N LEU A 147 1.16 -0.15 7.97
CA LEU A 147 0.48 -1.35 8.40
C LEU A 147 -0.68 -1.63 7.43
N ARG A 148 -0.67 -2.80 6.80
CA ARG A 148 -1.67 -3.18 5.80
C ARG A 148 -2.63 -4.27 6.29
N TYR A 149 -2.10 -5.23 7.05
CA TYR A 149 -2.90 -6.32 7.60
C TYR A 149 -2.57 -6.61 9.06
N VAL A 150 -3.59 -7.01 9.81
CA VAL A 150 -3.47 -7.63 11.14
C VAL A 150 -4.25 -8.93 11.11
N ASP A 151 -3.54 -10.05 11.21
CA ASP A 151 -4.11 -11.41 11.18
C ASP A 151 -4.99 -11.67 9.95
N GLY A 152 -4.49 -11.27 8.77
CA GLY A 152 -5.20 -11.39 7.50
C GLY A 152 -6.28 -10.31 7.25
N ARG A 153 -6.61 -9.48 8.25
CA ARG A 153 -7.63 -8.43 8.12
C ARG A 153 -7.04 -7.12 7.63
N VAL A 154 -7.68 -6.50 6.64
CA VAL A 154 -7.26 -5.23 6.06
C VAL A 154 -7.53 -4.10 7.04
N VAL A 155 -6.53 -3.26 7.32
CA VAL A 155 -6.69 -2.17 8.32
C VAL A 155 -6.97 -0.80 7.71
N ARG A 156 -6.81 -0.66 6.38
CA ARG A 156 -6.88 0.63 5.69
C ARG A 156 -8.20 1.37 5.93
N TYR A 157 -9.31 0.64 5.92
CA TYR A 157 -10.66 1.20 5.99
C TYR A 157 -11.18 1.38 7.42
N LEU A 158 -10.45 0.88 8.43
CA LEU A 158 -10.81 1.06 9.84
C LEU A 158 -10.49 2.47 10.32
N GLU A 159 -11.29 3.02 11.22
CA GLU A 159 -10.87 4.18 11.99
C GLU A 159 -9.69 3.84 12.91
N MET A 160 -8.89 4.84 13.31
CA MET A 160 -7.75 4.61 14.21
C MET A 160 -8.17 3.98 15.54
N LYS A 161 -9.37 4.30 16.05
CA LYS A 161 -9.93 3.69 17.26
C LYS A 161 -10.27 2.21 17.05
N GLU A 162 -10.92 1.88 15.95
CA GLU A 162 -11.27 0.50 15.59
C GLU A 162 -10.02 -0.35 15.36
N LEU A 163 -8.99 0.21 14.74
CA LEU A 163 -7.70 -0.44 14.55
C LEU A 163 -7.01 -0.75 15.89
N GLN A 164 -7.01 0.20 16.84
CA GLN A 164 -6.47 -0.04 18.18
C GLN A 164 -7.20 -1.18 18.88
N VAL A 165 -8.54 -1.23 18.77
CA VAL A 165 -9.35 -2.32 19.32
C VAL A 165 -9.03 -3.64 18.62
N LEU A 166 -8.90 -3.64 17.29
CA LEU A 166 -8.54 -4.83 16.51
C LEU A 166 -7.19 -5.41 16.96
N ILE A 167 -6.15 -4.58 17.05
CA ILE A 167 -4.81 -4.97 17.47
C ILE A 167 -4.84 -5.53 18.90
N ARG A 168 -5.53 -4.84 19.81
CA ARG A 168 -5.66 -5.28 21.20
C ARG A 168 -6.37 -6.61 21.32
N ASN A 169 -7.43 -6.84 20.53
CA ASN A 169 -8.27 -8.03 20.61
C ASN A 169 -7.81 -9.20 19.73
N ALA A 170 -6.81 -9.00 18.86
CA ALA A 170 -6.25 -10.07 18.04
C ALA A 170 -5.76 -11.24 18.93
N ARG A 171 -5.96 -12.49 18.48
CA ARG A 171 -5.48 -13.68 19.20
C ARG A 171 -3.98 -13.82 18.97
N LYS A 172 -3.19 -13.95 20.04
CA LYS A 172 -1.72 -14.03 19.94
C LYS A 172 -1.27 -15.50 19.92
N PRO A 173 -0.24 -15.86 19.12
CA PRO A 173 0.47 -15.00 18.19
C PRO A 173 -0.38 -14.65 16.95
N CYS A 174 -0.30 -13.41 16.47
CA CYS A 174 -0.92 -12.97 15.22
C CYS A 174 0.12 -12.43 14.24
N THR A 175 -0.23 -12.34 12.96
CA THR A 175 0.67 -11.82 11.92
C THR A 175 0.34 -10.37 11.59
N MET A 176 1.29 -9.46 11.71
CA MET A 176 1.19 -8.09 11.22
C MET A 176 1.97 -7.96 9.92
N ALA A 177 1.34 -7.40 8.89
CA ALA A 177 1.99 -7.17 7.60
C ALA A 177 2.24 -5.67 7.40
N PHE A 178 3.51 -5.31 7.35
CA PHE A 178 3.98 -3.96 7.07
C PHE A 178 4.48 -3.91 5.63
N VAL A 179 4.09 -2.88 4.90
CA VAL A 179 4.52 -2.66 3.51
C VAL A 179 5.25 -1.34 3.44
N GLN A 180 6.38 -1.27 2.74
CA GLN A 180 7.07 0.01 2.56
C GLN A 180 6.26 0.92 1.63
N SER A 181 6.08 2.20 2.00
CA SER A 181 5.33 3.14 1.17
C SER A 181 6.03 3.38 -0.18
N LYS A 182 5.25 3.35 -1.27
CA LYS A 182 5.74 3.44 -2.66
C LYS A 182 6.60 4.67 -2.96
N GLU A 183 6.27 5.82 -2.37
CA GLU A 183 7.09 7.04 -2.50
C GLU A 183 8.53 6.79 -2.05
N ARG A 184 8.74 6.05 -0.96
CA ARG A 184 10.05 5.76 -0.38
C ARG A 184 10.80 4.67 -1.16
N GLN A 185 10.08 3.72 -1.74
CA GLN A 185 10.66 2.70 -2.63
C GLN A 185 11.26 3.33 -3.90
N PHE A 186 10.54 4.28 -4.51
CA PHE A 186 11.01 5.00 -5.70
C PHE A 186 12.32 5.75 -5.43
N TYR A 187 12.43 6.46 -4.30
CA TYR A 187 13.69 7.10 -3.91
C TYR A 187 14.82 6.10 -3.66
N GLY A 188 14.51 4.93 -3.08
CA GLY A 188 15.50 3.86 -2.88
C GLY A 188 16.05 3.32 -4.20
N VAL A 189 15.19 3.13 -5.21
CA VAL A 189 15.61 2.72 -6.56
C VAL A 189 16.47 3.80 -7.22
N LEU A 190 16.05 5.07 -7.14
CA LEU A 190 16.83 6.21 -7.67
C LEU A 190 18.21 6.31 -7.03
N GLN A 191 18.32 6.18 -5.70
CA GLN A 191 19.60 6.23 -5.00
C GLN A 191 20.52 5.08 -5.41
N ARG A 192 19.99 3.85 -5.53
CA ARG A 192 20.78 2.71 -6.01
C ARG A 192 21.28 2.93 -7.44
N GLN A 193 20.44 3.51 -8.31
CA GLN A 193 20.81 3.81 -9.68
C GLN A 193 21.92 4.87 -9.75
N GLU A 194 21.85 5.93 -8.92
CA GLU A 194 22.92 6.92 -8.82
C GLU A 194 24.22 6.33 -8.26
N GLN A 195 24.14 5.48 -7.24
CA GLN A 195 25.30 4.85 -6.63
C GLN A 195 25.97 3.84 -7.57
N GLN A 196 25.18 3.11 -8.36
CA GLN A 196 25.68 2.28 -9.47
C GLN A 196 26.36 3.13 -10.55
N ARG A 197 25.77 4.29 -10.89
CA ARG A 197 26.40 5.21 -11.84
C ARG A 197 27.76 5.72 -11.34
N ARG A 198 27.85 6.07 -10.06
CA ARG A 198 29.09 6.55 -9.43
C ARG A 198 30.15 5.45 -9.35
N SER A 199 29.76 4.23 -8.97
CA SER A 199 30.70 3.09 -8.94
C SER A 199 31.19 2.70 -10.33
N GLN A 200 30.33 2.71 -11.36
CA GLN A 200 30.75 2.51 -12.74
C GLN A 200 31.69 3.63 -13.23
N GLN A 201 31.43 4.89 -12.87
CA GLN A 201 32.34 6.00 -13.20
C GLN A 201 33.70 5.84 -12.51
N GLN A 202 33.74 5.39 -11.25
CA GLN A 202 34.98 5.12 -10.53
C GLN A 202 35.77 3.95 -11.12
N VAL A 203 35.09 2.87 -11.52
CA VAL A 203 35.74 1.72 -12.20
C VAL A 203 36.29 2.15 -13.56
N SER A 204 35.55 2.95 -14.32
CA SER A 204 36.02 3.47 -15.62
C SER A 204 37.21 4.44 -15.48
N GLN A 205 37.26 5.25 -14.43
CA GLN A 205 38.42 6.12 -14.14
C GLN A 205 39.63 5.32 -13.65
N ALA A 206 39.43 4.28 -12.83
CA ALA A 206 40.49 3.39 -12.39
C ALA A 206 41.08 2.58 -13.57
N ALA A 207 40.24 2.10 -14.49
CA ALA A 207 40.66 1.43 -15.72
C ALA A 207 41.52 2.36 -16.61
N ALA A 208 41.09 3.62 -16.80
CA ALA A 208 41.86 4.61 -17.56
C ALA A 208 43.22 4.95 -16.92
N ALA A 209 43.29 5.06 -15.59
CA ALA A 209 44.54 5.29 -14.87
C ALA A 209 45.50 4.08 -14.93
N SER A 210 44.96 2.86 -14.87
CA SER A 210 45.76 1.63 -14.98
C SER A 210 46.29 1.37 -16.39
N ALA A 211 45.54 1.76 -17.44
CA ALA A 211 46.01 1.71 -18.82
C ALA A 211 47.09 2.77 -19.12
N GLY A 212 47.02 3.94 -18.49
CA GLY A 212 48.04 5.00 -18.60
C GLY A 212 49.38 4.64 -17.94
N LEU A 213 49.37 3.88 -16.85
CA LEU A 213 50.59 3.40 -16.18
C LEU A 213 51.28 2.26 -16.93
N ALA A 214 50.52 1.39 -17.61
CA ALA A 214 51.09 0.31 -18.42
C ALA A 214 51.83 0.82 -19.68
N LEU A 215 51.40 1.95 -20.25
CA LEU A 215 52.08 2.59 -21.38
C LEU A 215 53.37 3.34 -20.97
N ALA A 216 53.47 3.82 -19.73
CA ALA A 216 54.69 4.48 -19.23
C ALA A 216 55.80 3.47 -18.86
N ALA A 217 55.44 2.24 -18.43
CA ALA A 217 56.43 1.21 -18.12
C ALA A 217 57.03 0.54 -19.38
N ALA A 218 56.35 0.61 -20.53
CA ALA A 218 56.84 0.02 -21.78
C ALA A 218 57.81 0.93 -22.56
N ILE A 219 57.97 2.21 -22.21
CA ILE A 219 58.85 3.15 -22.93
C ILE A 219 60.25 3.26 -22.29
N VAL A 220 60.48 2.71 -21.09
CA VAL A 220 61.77 2.83 -20.39
C VAL A 220 62.75 1.67 -20.70
N VAL A 221 62.35 0.64 -21.46
CA VAL A 221 63.21 -0.49 -21.82
C VAL A 221 63.55 -0.50 -23.31
N ASN A 222 64.09 0.60 -23.85
CA ASN A 222 64.84 0.55 -25.11
C ASN A 222 65.71 1.81 -25.38
N ILE A 223 66.66 2.13 -24.50
CA ILE A 223 67.83 2.94 -24.87
C ILE A 223 69.06 2.38 -24.13
N THR A 224 69.78 1.47 -24.80
CA THR A 224 71.21 1.19 -24.60
C THR A 224 71.81 0.90 -25.95
#